data_AF-A0A940U450-F1
#
_entry.id   AF-A0A940U450-F1
#
_cell.length_a   1.000
_cell.length_b   1.000
_cell.length_c   1.000
_cell.angle_alpha   90.00
_cell.angle_beta   90.00
_cell.angle_gamma   90.00
#
_symmetry.space_group_name_H-M   'P 1'
#
loop_
_entity.id
_entity.type
_entity.pdbx_description
1 polymer ?
#
loop_
_entity_poly.entity_id
_entity_poly.type
_entity_poly.pdbx_seq_one_letter_code
_entity_poly.pdbx_strand_id
1 'polypeptide(L)'
;MIIGDPASFFPSFPGLKELIDLYEDLDLEASRFKKAAGLDCLKACGECCKPAKAQIEASVFECLPLSIHLWKVGEAESFLQRIASNGVQNICVLYNAKNSPLLSSGCEHYAWRPLLCRLFGFSTVLDKHGHPRIALCRAIKEANPQTEDRINQEWARGLTPMIIPHWAQKASSLNPHLGAKRHPINQAVRLALERVGFQFYLLQAGGDKNSGVGQEDFKENPVEKRSY
;
A
#
# COMPACT_ATOMS: atom_id res chain seq x y z
N MET A 1 5.18 3.13 38.84
CA MET A 1 5.06 2.27 37.66
C MET A 1 5.82 2.97 36.54
N ILE A 2 7.01 2.46 36.21
CA ILE A 2 7.81 3.01 35.11
C ILE A 2 7.19 2.44 33.83
N ILE A 3 6.40 3.26 33.15
CA ILE A 3 5.89 2.95 31.82
C ILE A 3 7.08 3.14 30.90
N GLY A 4 7.71 2.02 30.49
CA GLY A 4 8.77 2.04 29.49
C GLY A 4 8.25 2.68 28.21
N ASP A 5 9.10 3.48 27.57
CA ASP A 5 8.80 4.16 26.31
C ASP A 5 8.29 3.16 25.25
N PRO A 6 7.06 3.33 24.72
CA PRO A 6 6.50 2.43 23.70
C PRO A 6 7.27 2.44 22.37
N ALA A 7 8.25 3.34 22.18
CA ALA A 7 9.04 3.43 20.96
C ALA A 7 10.14 2.37 20.80
N SER A 8 10.60 1.71 21.88
CA SER A 8 11.87 0.96 21.84
C SER A 8 11.78 -0.51 21.44
N PHE A 9 10.60 -1.04 21.08
CA PHE A 9 10.44 -2.47 20.82
C PHE A 9 9.41 -2.77 19.73
N PHE A 10 9.75 -2.44 18.48
CA PHE A 10 8.91 -2.77 17.32
C PHE A 10 9.32 -4.10 16.67
N PRO A 11 8.34 -4.86 16.15
CA PRO A 11 8.60 -6.07 15.38
C PRO A 11 9.45 -5.77 14.15
N SER A 12 10.60 -6.44 14.07
CA SER A 12 11.47 -6.39 12.89
C SER A 12 11.14 -7.53 11.93
N PHE A 13 10.87 -7.18 10.68
CA PHE A 13 10.65 -8.12 9.59
C PHE A 13 11.78 -7.97 8.58
N PRO A 14 12.48 -9.07 8.19
CA PRO A 14 13.50 -9.00 7.15
C PRO A 14 12.94 -8.38 5.86
N GLY A 15 13.70 -7.44 5.27
CA GLY A 15 13.32 -6.75 4.04
C GLY A 15 12.35 -5.57 4.22
N LEU A 16 11.84 -5.30 5.42
CA LEU A 16 10.79 -4.29 5.63
C LEU A 16 11.26 -2.88 5.28
N LYS A 17 12.50 -2.52 5.63
CA LYS A 17 13.06 -1.21 5.31
C LYS A 17 13.17 -1.06 3.80
N GLU A 18 13.69 -2.07 3.13
CA GLU A 18 13.86 -2.12 1.68
C GLU A 18 12.51 -2.07 0.96
N LEU A 19 11.45 -2.64 1.54
CA LEU A 19 10.09 -2.54 1.01
C LEU A 19 9.56 -1.11 1.09
N ILE A 20 9.82 -0.41 2.20
CA ILE A 20 9.45 1.00 2.37
C ILE A 20 10.22 1.85 1.36
N ASP A 21 11.53 1.68 1.25
CA ASP A 21 12.38 2.36 0.26
C ASP A 21 11.86 2.10 -1.18
N LEU A 22 11.49 0.85 -1.50
CA LEU A 22 10.90 0.47 -2.79
C LEU A 22 9.56 1.20 -3.06
N TYR A 23 8.74 1.41 -2.04
CA TYR A 23 7.50 2.17 -2.17
C TYR A 23 7.73 3.66 -2.39
N GLU A 24 8.75 4.25 -1.76
CA GLU A 24 9.14 5.64 -2.00
C GLU A 24 9.63 5.85 -3.43
N ASP A 25 10.47 4.94 -3.93
CA ASP A 25 10.92 4.94 -5.32
C ASP A 25 9.75 4.79 -6.29
N LEU A 26 8.83 3.87 -6.01
CA LEU A 26 7.63 3.66 -6.81
C LEU A 26 6.73 4.91 -6.83
N ASP A 27 6.51 5.53 -5.69
CA ASP A 27 5.69 6.75 -5.60
C ASP A 27 6.34 7.92 -6.36
N LEU A 28 7.67 8.03 -6.33
CA LEU A 28 8.43 9.02 -7.09
C LEU A 28 8.30 8.79 -8.61
N GLU A 29 8.51 7.55 -9.08
CA GLU A 29 8.34 7.20 -10.49
C GLU A 29 6.89 7.39 -10.95
N ALA A 30 5.92 6.96 -10.15
CA ALA A 30 4.50 7.17 -10.41
C ALA A 30 4.15 8.66 -10.50
N SER A 31 4.74 9.51 -9.65
CA SER A 31 4.56 10.96 -9.71
C SER A 31 5.13 11.57 -10.99
N ARG A 32 6.35 11.16 -11.39
CA ARG A 32 6.97 11.59 -12.66
C ARG A 32 6.14 11.15 -13.86
N PHE A 33 5.69 9.90 -13.87
CA PHE A 33 4.83 9.35 -14.90
C PHE A 33 3.53 10.15 -15.02
N LYS A 34 2.82 10.35 -13.91
CA LYS A 34 1.60 11.16 -13.86
C LYS A 34 1.82 12.56 -14.41
N LYS A 35 2.89 13.23 -14.01
CA LYS A 35 3.20 14.60 -14.46
C LYS A 35 3.44 14.65 -15.97
N ALA A 36 4.27 13.77 -16.51
CA ALA A 36 4.57 13.71 -17.95
C ALA A 36 3.32 13.34 -18.76
N ALA A 37 2.59 12.32 -18.30
CA ALA A 37 1.35 11.86 -18.88
C ALA A 37 0.14 12.75 -18.55
N GLY A 38 0.34 13.90 -17.88
CA GLY A 38 -0.66 14.76 -17.21
C GLY A 38 -1.90 14.04 -16.69
N LEU A 39 -1.67 12.92 -16.01
CA LEU A 39 -2.66 12.03 -15.44
C LEU A 39 -2.81 12.36 -13.96
N ASP A 40 -4.03 12.67 -13.55
CA ASP A 40 -4.39 12.74 -12.13
C ASP A 40 -5.55 11.80 -11.82
N CYS A 41 -5.47 11.14 -10.67
CA CYS A 41 -6.62 10.42 -10.14
C CYS A 41 -7.69 11.44 -9.76
N LEU A 42 -8.95 11.12 -10.05
CA LEU A 42 -10.08 11.93 -9.61
C LEU A 42 -10.03 12.10 -8.09
N LYS A 43 -10.16 13.35 -7.63
CA LYS A 43 -10.25 13.64 -6.19
C LYS A 43 -11.41 12.85 -5.61
N ALA A 44 -11.23 12.37 -4.39
CA ALA A 44 -12.23 11.56 -3.70
C ALA A 44 -12.63 10.24 -4.40
N CYS A 45 -11.79 9.66 -5.26
CA CYS A 45 -12.13 8.42 -5.97
C CYS A 45 -11.94 7.16 -5.10
N GLY A 46 -13.02 6.40 -4.95
CA GLY A 46 -13.06 5.11 -4.25
C GLY A 46 -13.22 3.88 -5.14
N GLU A 47 -13.19 4.02 -6.48
CA GLU A 47 -13.53 2.94 -7.41
C GLU A 47 -12.65 1.68 -7.24
N CYS A 48 -11.37 1.88 -6.90
CA CYS A 48 -10.45 0.79 -6.64
C CYS A 48 -10.79 -0.02 -5.38
N CYS A 49 -11.53 0.57 -4.44
CA CYS A 49 -11.85 -0.04 -3.16
C CYS A 49 -13.19 -0.80 -3.18
N LYS A 50 -14.01 -0.64 -4.22
CA LYS A 50 -15.35 -1.22 -4.31
C LYS A 50 -15.32 -2.76 -4.41
N PRO A 51 -16.39 -3.47 -4.01
CA PRO A 51 -16.44 -4.94 -4.03
C PRO A 51 -16.14 -5.58 -5.38
N ALA A 52 -16.52 -4.93 -6.50
CA ALA A 52 -16.18 -5.39 -7.85
C ALA A 52 -14.65 -5.48 -8.11
N LYS A 53 -13.84 -4.89 -7.22
CA LYS A 53 -12.38 -4.90 -7.21
C LYS A 53 -11.81 -5.64 -5.99
N ALA A 54 -12.61 -6.43 -5.28
CA ALA A 54 -12.15 -7.31 -4.19
C ALA A 54 -11.08 -8.34 -4.63
N GLN A 55 -10.89 -8.51 -5.95
CA GLN A 55 -9.81 -9.27 -6.57
C GLN A 55 -8.46 -8.53 -6.59
N ILE A 56 -8.35 -7.32 -6.04
CA ILE A 56 -7.03 -6.71 -5.79
C ILE A 56 -6.30 -7.60 -4.82
N GLU A 57 -5.22 -8.21 -5.30
CA GLU A 57 -4.39 -9.05 -4.48
C GLU A 57 -3.19 -8.30 -3.94
N ALA A 58 -2.71 -8.71 -2.76
CA ALA A 58 -1.47 -8.30 -2.14
C ALA A 58 -0.84 -9.49 -1.41
N SER A 59 0.46 -9.45 -1.17
CA SER A 59 1.11 -10.35 -0.24
C SER A 59 0.98 -9.85 1.19
N VAL A 60 1.21 -10.74 2.17
CA VAL A 60 1.28 -10.36 3.58
C VAL A 60 2.41 -9.35 3.81
N PHE A 61 3.54 -9.54 3.12
CA PHE A 61 4.70 -8.67 3.22
C PHE A 61 4.38 -7.21 2.83
N GLU A 62 3.68 -7.02 1.71
CA GLU A 62 3.28 -5.70 1.22
C GLU A 62 2.35 -4.94 2.18
N CYS A 63 1.62 -5.67 3.05
CA CYS A 63 0.71 -5.11 4.04
C CYS A 63 1.35 -4.86 5.41
N LEU A 64 2.59 -5.31 5.65
CA LEU A 64 3.25 -5.12 6.94
C LEU A 64 3.41 -3.64 7.34
N PRO A 65 3.81 -2.70 6.45
CA PRO A 65 3.92 -1.29 6.83
C PRO A 65 2.60 -0.71 7.37
N LEU A 66 1.49 -1.01 6.70
CA LEU A 66 0.14 -0.64 7.15
C LEU A 66 -0.18 -1.28 8.50
N SER A 67 0.05 -2.57 8.65
CA SER A 67 -0.30 -3.28 9.89
C SER A 67 0.51 -2.75 11.08
N ILE A 68 1.79 -2.47 10.91
CA ILE A 68 2.64 -1.84 11.94
C ILE A 68 2.09 -0.46 12.30
N HIS A 69 1.75 0.36 11.29
CA HIS A 69 1.15 1.66 11.53
C HIS A 69 -0.17 1.57 12.32
N LEU A 70 -1.08 0.67 11.93
CA LEU A 70 -2.37 0.49 12.61
C LEU A 70 -2.22 0.04 14.07
N TRP A 71 -1.23 -0.82 14.37
CA TRP A 71 -0.90 -1.16 15.75
C TRP A 71 -0.32 0.03 16.51
N LYS A 72 0.56 0.83 15.90
CA LYS A 72 1.13 2.06 16.49
C LYS A 72 0.06 3.05 16.91
N VAL A 73 -0.96 3.24 16.07
CA VAL A 73 -2.04 4.23 16.34
C VAL A 73 -3.23 3.64 17.10
N GLY A 74 -3.16 2.36 17.52
CA GLY A 74 -4.22 1.72 18.29
C GLY A 74 -5.47 1.34 17.50
N GLU A 75 -5.41 1.30 16.17
CA GLU A 75 -6.56 1.02 15.29
C GLU A 75 -6.63 -0.44 14.81
N ALA A 76 -5.57 -1.24 15.01
CA ALA A 76 -5.45 -2.61 14.49
C ALA A 76 -6.65 -3.52 14.80
N GLU A 77 -7.10 -3.57 16.06
CA GLU A 77 -8.24 -4.40 16.48
C GLU A 77 -9.54 -4.01 15.79
N SER A 78 -9.77 -2.70 15.59
CA SER A 78 -10.95 -2.21 14.89
C SER A 78 -10.96 -2.66 13.42
N PHE A 79 -9.79 -2.69 12.78
CA PHE A 79 -9.63 -3.19 11.42
C PHE A 79 -9.84 -4.71 11.34
N LEU A 80 -9.32 -5.48 12.29
CA LEU A 80 -9.57 -6.93 12.37
C LEU A 80 -11.06 -7.23 12.51
N GLN A 81 -11.75 -6.54 13.42
CA GLN A 81 -13.21 -6.67 13.59
C GLN A 81 -13.95 -6.29 12.32
N ARG A 82 -13.59 -5.17 11.67
CA ARG A 82 -14.18 -4.72 10.41
C ARG A 82 -14.04 -5.77 9.30
N ILE A 83 -12.89 -6.43 9.19
CA ILE A 83 -12.68 -7.51 8.21
C ILE A 83 -13.52 -8.74 8.55
N ALA A 84 -13.56 -9.12 9.83
CA ALA A 84 -14.34 -10.26 10.30
C ALA A 84 -15.84 -10.07 10.03
N SER A 85 -16.39 -8.88 10.27
CA SER A 85 -17.81 -8.59 10.05
C SER A 85 -18.20 -8.51 8.57
N ASN A 86 -17.35 -7.91 7.73
CA ASN A 86 -17.70 -7.68 6.32
C ASN A 86 -17.31 -8.83 5.39
N GLY A 87 -16.36 -9.68 5.82
CA GLY A 87 -15.78 -10.74 5.01
C GLY A 87 -14.63 -10.26 4.10
N VAL A 88 -13.71 -11.18 3.80
CA VAL A 88 -12.48 -10.86 3.04
C VAL A 88 -12.71 -10.60 1.55
N GLN A 89 -13.87 -10.94 1.00
CA GLN A 89 -14.22 -10.75 -0.41
C GLN A 89 -15.12 -9.52 -0.66
N ASN A 90 -15.30 -8.68 0.36
CA ASN A 90 -16.18 -7.51 0.29
C ASN A 90 -15.40 -6.23 -0.04
N ILE A 91 -16.00 -5.07 0.21
CA ILE A 91 -15.37 -3.76 0.07
C ILE A 91 -14.02 -3.72 0.82
N CYS A 92 -13.05 -3.03 0.24
CA CYS A 92 -11.72 -2.91 0.83
C CYS A 92 -11.81 -2.33 2.25
N VAL A 93 -11.10 -2.94 3.20
CA VAL A 93 -11.07 -2.49 4.60
C VAL A 93 -10.49 -1.08 4.74
N LEU A 94 -9.64 -0.66 3.80
CA LEU A 94 -9.06 0.69 3.77
C LEU A 94 -9.98 1.73 3.14
N TYR A 95 -11.18 1.35 2.71
CA TYR A 95 -12.12 2.29 2.11
C TYR A 95 -12.70 3.25 3.14
N ASN A 96 -12.58 4.55 2.89
CA ASN A 96 -13.29 5.57 3.65
C ASN A 96 -14.74 5.60 3.22
N ALA A 97 -15.60 4.95 4.00
CA ALA A 97 -17.04 4.94 3.81
C ALA A 97 -17.74 6.14 4.48
N LYS A 98 -17.00 7.01 5.19
CA LYS A 98 -17.59 8.19 5.84
C LYS A 98 -18.02 9.17 4.77
N ASN A 99 -19.29 9.09 4.36
CA ASN A 99 -19.99 10.09 3.56
C ASN A 99 -20.21 11.37 4.38
N SER A 100 -19.14 11.99 4.86
CA SER A 100 -19.18 13.34 5.44
C SER A 100 -18.90 14.34 4.33
N PRO A 101 -19.64 15.47 4.25
CA PRO A 101 -19.32 16.56 3.31
C PRO A 101 -17.88 17.09 3.44
N LEU A 102 -17.23 16.82 4.58
CA LEU A 102 -15.86 17.25 4.91
C LEU A 102 -14.79 16.19 4.59
N LEU A 103 -15.18 14.94 4.33
CA LEU A 103 -14.25 13.84 4.06
C LEU A 103 -14.50 13.29 2.66
N SER A 104 -13.50 13.43 1.79
CA SER A 104 -13.49 12.81 0.47
C SER A 104 -13.58 11.29 0.59
N SER A 105 -14.50 10.67 -0.15
CA SER A 105 -14.51 9.21 -0.39
C SER A 105 -13.14 8.75 -0.93
N GLY A 106 -12.66 7.55 -0.61
CA GLY A 106 -11.33 7.12 -1.07
C GLY A 106 -10.66 6.13 -0.14
N CYS A 107 -9.33 6.04 -0.18
CA CYS A 107 -8.56 5.23 0.77
C CYS A 107 -8.28 6.01 2.06
N GLU A 108 -8.42 5.40 3.23
CA GLU A 108 -8.11 6.02 4.53
C GLU A 108 -6.59 6.13 4.75
N HIS A 109 -5.80 5.21 4.20
CA HIS A 109 -4.35 5.09 4.46
C HIS A 109 -3.52 5.10 3.17
N TYR A 110 -3.50 6.23 2.44
CA TYR A 110 -2.80 6.35 1.15
C TYR A 110 -1.30 6.04 1.21
N ALA A 111 -0.61 6.50 2.25
CA ALA A 111 0.84 6.34 2.44
C ALA A 111 1.24 4.86 2.64
N TRP A 112 0.33 4.05 3.18
CA TRP A 112 0.59 2.67 3.57
C TRP A 112 -0.02 1.65 2.60
N ARG A 113 -0.40 2.09 1.41
CA ARG A 113 -1.03 1.21 0.41
C ARG A 113 -0.06 0.13 -0.07
N PRO A 114 -0.55 -1.11 -0.29
CA PRO A 114 0.19 -2.11 -1.04
C PRO A 114 0.49 -1.65 -2.47
N LEU A 115 1.49 -2.28 -3.09
CA LEU A 115 2.00 -1.95 -4.42
C LEU A 115 0.89 -1.79 -5.47
N LEU A 116 0.01 -2.78 -5.61
CA LEU A 116 -1.02 -2.75 -6.66
C LEU A 116 -1.96 -1.55 -6.50
N CYS A 117 -2.27 -1.17 -5.25
CA CYS A 117 -3.13 -0.02 -4.97
C CYS A 117 -2.48 1.31 -5.36
N ARG A 118 -1.14 1.40 -5.38
CA ARG A 118 -0.40 2.59 -5.82
C ARG A 118 -0.52 2.82 -7.32
N LEU A 119 -0.54 1.73 -8.10
CA LEU A 119 -0.62 1.74 -9.57
C LEU A 119 -2.02 1.39 -10.13
N PHE A 120 -3.05 1.28 -9.29
CA PHE A 120 -4.37 0.84 -9.77
C PHE A 120 -4.98 1.81 -10.80
N GLY A 121 -4.81 3.12 -10.58
CA GLY A 121 -5.38 4.14 -11.46
C GLY A 121 -4.80 4.10 -12.87
N PHE A 122 -3.54 3.69 -12.99
CA PHE A 122 -2.77 3.67 -14.21
C PHE A 122 -1.62 2.67 -14.07
N SER A 123 -1.50 1.76 -15.02
CA SER A 123 -0.38 0.84 -15.10
C SER A 123 -0.11 0.46 -16.54
N THR A 124 1.06 -0.11 -16.80
CA THR A 124 1.43 -0.60 -18.12
C THR A 124 1.36 -2.11 -18.15
N VAL A 125 0.65 -2.64 -19.14
CA VAL A 125 0.68 -4.05 -19.51
C VAL A 125 1.51 -4.21 -20.77
N LEU A 126 2.26 -5.31 -20.86
CA LEU A 126 2.98 -5.64 -22.08
C LEU A 126 2.08 -6.52 -22.95
N ASP A 127 2.04 -6.24 -24.25
CA ASP A 127 1.40 -7.15 -25.19
C ASP A 127 2.29 -8.36 -25.49
N LYS A 128 1.79 -9.28 -26.34
CA LYS A 128 2.50 -10.51 -26.73
C LYS A 128 3.84 -10.26 -27.47
N HIS A 129 4.07 -9.04 -27.95
CA HIS A 129 5.29 -8.61 -28.62
C HIS A 129 6.21 -7.81 -27.70
N GLY A 130 5.83 -7.62 -26.43
CA GLY A 130 6.58 -6.84 -25.45
C GLY A 130 6.36 -5.32 -25.56
N HIS A 131 5.38 -4.86 -26.35
CA HIS A 131 5.09 -3.44 -26.45
C HIS A 131 4.22 -2.96 -25.28
N PRO A 132 4.54 -1.81 -24.67
CA PRO A 132 3.77 -1.25 -23.59
C PRO A 132 2.39 -0.78 -24.07
N ARG A 133 1.36 -1.10 -23.28
CA ARG A 133 -0.03 -0.67 -23.46
C ARG A 133 -0.55 -0.14 -22.13
N ILE A 134 -1.21 1.01 -22.14
CA ILE A 134 -1.67 1.63 -20.90
C ILE A 134 -2.99 0.98 -20.45
N ALA A 135 -3.04 0.57 -19.20
CA ALA A 135 -4.24 0.17 -18.51
C ALA A 135 -4.66 1.33 -17.59
N LEU A 136 -5.73 2.03 -17.97
CA LEU A 136 -6.30 3.15 -17.21
C LEU A 136 -7.53 2.71 -16.44
N CYS A 137 -7.73 3.28 -15.25
CA CYS A 137 -9.01 3.21 -14.56
C CYS A 137 -10.12 3.76 -15.46
N ARG A 138 -11.28 3.07 -15.50
CA ARG A 138 -12.44 3.47 -16.31
C ARG A 138 -12.82 4.94 -16.09
N ALA A 139 -12.88 5.38 -14.83
CA ALA A 139 -13.25 6.75 -14.49
C ALA A 139 -12.26 7.80 -15.04
N ILE A 140 -10.96 7.46 -15.09
CA ILE A 140 -9.93 8.32 -15.70
C ILE A 140 -10.10 8.34 -17.22
N LYS A 141 -10.34 7.18 -17.83
CA LYS A 141 -10.54 7.06 -19.28
C LYS A 141 -11.77 7.82 -19.77
N GLU A 142 -12.87 7.76 -19.02
CA GLU A 142 -14.11 8.50 -19.32
C GLU A 142 -13.93 10.01 -19.11
N ALA A 143 -13.24 10.43 -18.05
CA ALA A 143 -13.02 11.85 -17.77
C ALA A 143 -12.02 12.51 -18.75
N ASN A 144 -11.04 11.75 -19.24
CA ASN A 144 -10.04 12.26 -20.17
C ASN A 144 -9.68 11.22 -21.25
N PRO A 145 -10.49 11.11 -22.32
CA PRO A 145 -10.28 10.12 -23.39
C PRO A 145 -8.94 10.26 -24.12
N GLN A 146 -8.35 11.47 -24.15
CA GLN A 146 -7.08 11.77 -24.82
C GLN A 146 -5.84 11.31 -24.02
N THR A 147 -6.03 10.80 -22.79
CA THR A 147 -4.93 10.40 -21.91
C THR A 147 -4.06 9.31 -22.54
N GLU A 148 -4.68 8.35 -23.21
CA GLU A 148 -3.99 7.22 -23.83
C GLU A 148 -3.07 7.68 -24.97
N ASP A 149 -3.55 8.57 -25.84
CA ASP A 149 -2.77 9.13 -26.94
C ASP A 149 -1.57 9.95 -26.45
N ARG A 150 -1.77 10.77 -25.40
CA ARG A 150 -0.67 11.51 -24.79
C ARG A 150 0.38 10.59 -24.17
N ILE A 151 -0.03 9.52 -23.50
CA ILE A 151 0.90 8.54 -22.93
C ILE A 151 1.73 7.88 -24.05
N ASN A 152 1.09 7.51 -25.16
CA ASN A 152 1.80 6.93 -26.32
C ASN A 152 2.84 7.91 -26.89
N GLN A 153 2.53 9.20 -26.96
CA GLN A 153 3.49 10.23 -27.37
C GLN A 153 4.64 10.38 -26.39
N GLU A 154 4.37 10.37 -25.09
CA GLU A 154 5.41 10.45 -24.06
C GLU A 154 6.30 9.20 -24.04
N TRP A 155 5.75 8.00 -24.29
CA TRP A 155 6.55 6.79 -24.50
C TRP A 155 7.48 6.90 -25.70
N ALA A 156 7.01 7.47 -26.82
CA ALA A 156 7.87 7.76 -27.97
C ALA A 156 9.00 8.77 -27.64
N ARG A 157 8.80 9.60 -26.60
CA ARG A 157 9.81 10.54 -26.07
C ARG A 157 10.69 9.94 -24.97
N GLY A 158 10.54 8.65 -24.66
CA GLY A 158 11.38 7.95 -23.68
C GLY A 158 10.81 7.91 -22.25
N LEU A 159 9.52 8.22 -22.05
CA LEU A 159 8.88 8.01 -20.74
C LEU A 159 8.94 6.53 -20.35
N THR A 160 9.34 6.24 -19.11
CA THR A 160 9.40 4.86 -18.62
C THR A 160 8.00 4.32 -18.28
N PRO A 161 7.64 3.10 -18.72
CA PRO A 161 6.33 2.50 -18.43
C PRO A 161 6.21 1.98 -16.98
N MET A 162 5.03 2.12 -16.38
CA MET A 162 4.72 1.67 -15.01
C MET A 162 4.26 0.20 -14.98
N ILE A 163 5.20 -0.72 -15.20
CA ILE A 163 4.93 -2.16 -15.31
C ILE A 163 4.83 -2.79 -13.91
N ILE A 164 3.61 -3.12 -13.46
CA ILE A 164 3.37 -3.72 -12.13
C ILE A 164 4.23 -4.97 -11.87
N PRO A 165 4.33 -5.96 -12.80
CA PRO A 165 5.16 -7.14 -12.57
C PRO A 165 6.61 -6.86 -12.18
N HIS A 166 7.25 -5.83 -12.74
CA HIS A 166 8.63 -5.46 -12.36
C HIS A 166 8.72 -5.07 -10.88
N TRP A 167 7.80 -4.23 -10.41
CA TRP A 167 7.77 -3.81 -9.02
C TRP A 167 7.38 -4.96 -8.09
N ALA A 168 6.41 -5.78 -8.50
CA ALA A 168 5.94 -6.91 -7.70
C ALA A 168 7.03 -7.97 -7.51
N GLN A 169 7.86 -8.20 -8.54
CA GLN A 169 9.02 -9.09 -8.46
C GLN A 169 10.08 -8.55 -7.49
N LYS A 170 10.39 -7.24 -7.54
CA LYS A 170 11.29 -6.61 -6.56
C LYS A 170 10.76 -6.82 -5.15
N ALA A 171 9.50 -6.47 -4.90
CA ALA A 171 8.88 -6.59 -3.57
C ALA A 171 8.89 -8.04 -3.04
N SER A 172 8.54 -9.03 -3.86
CA SER A 172 8.50 -10.43 -3.43
C SER A 172 9.90 -11.02 -3.17
N SER A 173 10.93 -10.51 -3.85
CA SER A 173 12.32 -10.94 -3.65
C SER A 173 12.92 -10.49 -2.32
N LEU A 174 12.44 -9.37 -1.75
CA LEU A 174 12.92 -8.85 -0.47
C LEU A 174 12.56 -9.75 0.72
N ASN A 175 11.41 -10.44 0.62
CA ASN A 175 11.00 -11.43 1.62
C ASN A 175 10.17 -12.53 0.95
N PRO A 176 10.80 -13.59 0.41
CA PRO A 176 10.09 -14.64 -0.32
C PRO A 176 9.06 -15.38 0.54
N HIS A 177 9.31 -15.49 1.85
CA HIS A 177 8.41 -16.19 2.77
C HIS A 177 7.05 -15.49 2.91
N LEU A 178 7.04 -14.16 3.04
CA LEU A 178 5.81 -13.38 3.20
C LEU A 178 5.33 -12.72 1.90
N GLY A 179 6.19 -12.64 0.88
CA GLY A 179 5.98 -11.91 -0.37
C GLY A 179 5.57 -12.76 -1.56
N ALA A 180 5.81 -14.08 -1.54
CA ALA A 180 5.51 -14.95 -2.69
C ALA A 180 4.01 -15.22 -2.87
N LYS A 181 3.28 -15.42 -1.77
CA LYS A 181 1.84 -15.74 -1.83
C LYS A 181 0.99 -14.49 -1.90
N ARG A 182 0.10 -14.45 -2.88
CA ARG A 182 -0.90 -13.39 -3.06
C ARG A 182 -2.23 -13.80 -2.44
N HIS A 183 -2.93 -12.82 -1.89
CA HIS A 183 -4.23 -12.95 -1.25
C HIS A 183 -5.11 -11.76 -1.63
N PRO A 184 -6.45 -11.89 -1.65
CA PRO A 184 -7.34 -10.73 -1.65
C PRO A 184 -6.91 -9.73 -0.58
N ILE A 185 -6.94 -8.43 -0.90
CA ILE A 185 -6.34 -7.40 -0.04
C ILE A 185 -6.80 -7.44 1.41
N ASN A 186 -8.09 -7.67 1.68
CA ASN A 186 -8.59 -7.77 3.05
C ASN A 186 -8.02 -8.98 3.79
N GLN A 187 -7.80 -10.10 3.09
CA GLN A 187 -7.14 -11.27 3.66
C GLN A 187 -5.65 -10.99 3.91
N ALA A 188 -4.96 -10.32 2.99
CA ALA A 188 -3.55 -9.94 3.17
C ALA A 188 -3.39 -9.00 4.39
N VAL A 189 -4.26 -7.99 4.52
CA VAL A 189 -4.27 -7.06 5.65
C VAL A 189 -4.56 -7.79 6.97
N ARG A 190 -5.55 -8.69 7.00
CA ARG A 190 -5.83 -9.49 8.21
C ARG A 190 -4.61 -10.30 8.65
N LEU A 191 -4.01 -11.06 7.73
CA LEU A 191 -2.85 -11.91 8.03
C LEU A 191 -1.64 -11.08 8.49
N ALA A 192 -1.43 -9.91 7.90
CA ALA A 192 -0.38 -8.99 8.31
C ALA A 192 -0.65 -8.41 9.72
N LEU A 193 -1.89 -8.00 10.01
CA LEU A 193 -2.29 -7.50 11.34
C LEU A 193 -2.10 -8.56 12.42
N GLU A 194 -2.56 -9.79 12.18
CA GLU A 194 -2.39 -10.92 13.10
C GLU A 194 -0.92 -11.22 13.35
N ARG A 195 -0.09 -11.21 12.31
CA ARG A 195 1.34 -11.51 12.43
C ARG A 195 2.11 -10.42 13.18
N VAL A 196 1.82 -9.16 12.90
CA VAL A 196 2.40 -8.02 13.61
C VAL A 196 1.96 -8.03 15.08
N GLY A 197 0.67 -8.25 15.34
CA GLY A 197 0.11 -8.33 16.70
C GLY A 197 0.72 -9.47 17.51
N PHE A 198 0.89 -10.64 16.90
CA PHE A 198 1.56 -11.77 17.55
C PHE A 198 3.01 -11.45 17.93
N GLN A 199 3.77 -10.79 17.05
CA GLN A 199 5.13 -10.38 17.41
C GLN A 199 5.14 -9.32 18.51
N PHE A 200 4.24 -8.32 18.51
CA PHE A 200 4.11 -7.38 19.63
C PHE A 200 3.86 -8.09 20.96
N TYR A 201 2.95 -9.08 20.97
CA TYR A 201 2.66 -9.85 22.16
C TYR A 201 3.89 -10.61 22.68
N LEU A 202 4.62 -11.29 21.80
CA LEU A 202 5.85 -12.01 22.18
C LEU A 202 6.93 -11.07 22.72
N LEU A 203 7.07 -9.90 22.09
CA LEU A 203 8.01 -8.87 22.48
C LEU A 203 7.67 -8.31 23.87
N GLN A 204 6.40 -8.05 24.17
CA GLN A 204 5.95 -7.65 25.50
C GLN A 204 6.17 -8.76 26.54
N ALA A 205 5.85 -10.01 26.21
CA ALA A 205 6.06 -11.15 27.10
C ALA A 205 7.55 -11.47 27.35
N GLY A 206 8.44 -11.11 26.41
CA GLY A 206 9.89 -11.25 26.53
C GLY A 206 10.60 -10.07 27.19
N GLY A 207 10.01 -8.86 27.10
CA GLY A 207 10.51 -7.62 27.72
C GLY A 207 10.47 -7.64 29.25
N ASP A 208 9.64 -8.49 29.85
CA ASP A 208 9.64 -8.76 31.30
C ASP A 208 10.89 -9.52 31.78
N LYS A 209 11.83 -9.91 30.88
CA LYS A 209 13.00 -10.74 31.24
C LYS A 209 14.36 -10.21 30.80
N ASN A 210 14.49 -9.10 30.07
CA ASN A 210 15.82 -8.58 29.70
C ASN A 210 15.81 -7.07 29.43
N SER A 211 16.14 -6.29 30.45
CA SER A 211 16.61 -4.92 30.30
C SER A 211 18.04 -4.93 29.75
N GLY A 212 18.20 -4.81 28.44
CA GLY A 212 19.50 -4.56 27.82
C GLY A 212 19.56 -4.75 26.31
N VAL A 213 19.88 -3.64 25.63
CA VAL A 213 20.54 -3.53 24.30
C VAL A 213 19.65 -3.36 23.06
N GLY A 214 19.92 -2.25 22.34
CA GLY A 214 19.71 -2.12 20.89
C GLY A 214 18.90 -0.90 20.43
N GLN A 215 19.49 0.30 20.49
CA GLN A 215 18.93 1.49 19.83
C GLN A 215 19.23 1.44 18.33
N GLU A 216 18.19 1.38 17.50
CA GLU A 216 18.24 1.85 16.12
C GLU A 216 17.18 2.95 15.93
N ASP A 217 17.66 4.18 15.80
CA ASP A 217 16.83 5.37 15.65
C ASP A 217 16.15 5.38 14.27
N PHE A 218 14.87 5.03 14.25
CA PHE A 218 13.98 5.33 13.12
C PHE A 218 13.66 6.84 13.17
N LYS A 219 14.40 7.65 12.42
CA LYS A 219 14.07 9.07 12.27
C LYS A 219 12.76 9.20 11.48
N GLU A 220 11.72 9.68 12.14
CA GLU A 220 10.49 10.14 11.53
C GLU A 220 10.81 11.18 10.46
N ASN A 221 10.50 10.89 9.19
CA ASN A 221 10.31 11.95 8.21
C ASN A 221 8.85 12.43 8.36
N PRO A 222 8.60 13.70 8.70
CA PRO A 222 7.26 14.21 8.77
C PRO A 222 6.66 14.17 7.37
N VAL A 223 5.68 13.28 7.16
CA VAL A 223 4.83 13.32 5.98
C VAL A 223 3.95 14.55 6.13
N GLU A 224 4.46 15.69 5.63
CA GLU A 224 3.67 16.90 5.45
C GLU A 224 2.36 16.54 4.74
N LYS A 225 1.26 17.07 5.26
CA LYS A 225 -0.06 17.06 4.64
C LYS A 225 0.04 17.68 3.25
N ARG A 226 0.39 16.89 2.24
CA ARG A 226 0.25 17.29 0.84
C ARG A 226 -1.19 17.04 0.44
N SER A 227 -1.92 18.15 0.38
CA SER A 227 -3.24 18.27 -0.22
C SER A 227 -3.24 17.60 -1.59
N TYR A 228 -4.06 16.56 -1.73
CA TYR A 228 -4.44 16.01 -3.03
C TYR A 228 -5.52 16.88 -3.69
#